data_AF-T2JEM1-F1
#
_entry.id   AF-T2JEM1-F1
#
_cell.length_a   1.000
_cell.length_b   1.000
_cell.length_c   1.000
_cell.angle_alpha   90.00
_cell.angle_beta   90.00
_cell.angle_gamma   90.00
#
_symmetry.space_group_name_H-M   'P 1'
#
loop_
_entity.id
_entity.type
_entity.pdbx_description
1 polymer ?
#
loop_
_entity_poly.entity_id
_entity_poly.type
_entity_poly.pdbx_seq_one_letter_code
_entity_poly.pdbx_strand_id
1 'polypeptide(L)' 'MRSQLGFNQVESTRPKTCLGCCHYHGKFYGYNREQRSQLICGFHPSGWLKSEQCPDWEEISDS' A
#
# COMPACT_ATOMS: atom_id res chain seq x y z
N MET A 1 34.56 -11.87 13.05
CA MET A 1 33.15 -12.32 13.08
C MET A 1 32.30 -11.18 12.54
N ARG A 2 31.62 -11.36 11.40
CA ARG A 2 30.81 -10.30 10.77
C ARG A 2 29.39 -10.41 11.33
N SER A 3 28.99 -9.45 12.15
CA SER A 3 27.63 -9.32 12.69
C SER A 3 26.65 -9.10 11.54
N GLN A 4 25.74 -10.05 11.32
CA GLN A 4 24.53 -9.81 10.53
C GLN A 4 23.69 -8.79 11.29
N LEU A 5 23.76 -7.53 10.87
CA LEU A 5 22.81 -6.49 11.27
C LEU A 5 21.42 -6.96 10.80
N GLY A 6 20.54 -7.18 11.77
CA GLY A 6 19.21 -7.73 11.57
C GLY A 6 18.45 -6.97 10.50
N PHE A 7 17.90 -7.71 9.54
CA PHE A 7 16.90 -7.21 8.61
C PHE A 7 15.70 -6.74 9.43
N ASN A 8 15.58 -5.42 9.64
CA ASN A 8 14.37 -4.86 10.19
C ASN A 8 13.26 -5.09 9.16
N GLN A 9 12.29 -5.92 9.52
CA GLN A 9 11.13 -6.20 8.71
C GLN A 9 10.39 -4.88 8.48
N VAL A 10 10.43 -4.36 7.25
CA VAL A 10 9.72 -3.14 6.90
C VAL A 10 8.25 -3.51 6.76
N GLU A 11 7.42 -2.98 7.66
CA GLU A 11 5.98 -3.13 7.58
C GLU A 11 5.46 -2.61 6.23
N SER A 12 4.62 -3.42 5.59
CA SER A 12 4.02 -3.06 4.31
C SER A 12 3.06 -1.90 4.53
N THR A 13 3.20 -0.84 3.74
CA THR A 13 2.24 0.28 3.75
C THR A 13 0.97 -0.03 2.97
N ARG A 14 0.86 -1.21 2.35
CA ARG A 14 -0.35 -1.69 1.68
C ARG A 14 -1.35 -2.23 2.72
N PRO A 15 -2.55 -1.64 2.85
CA PRO A 15 -3.62 -2.19 3.67
C PRO A 15 -4.05 -3.57 3.18
N LYS A 16 -4.44 -4.46 4.10
CA LYS A 16 -4.89 -5.83 3.78
C LYS A 16 -6.09 -5.83 2.82
N THR A 17 -6.99 -4.86 2.98
CA THR A 17 -8.17 -4.63 2.13
C THR A 17 -7.83 -4.34 0.68
N CYS A 18 -6.59 -3.96 0.36
CA CYS A 18 -6.14 -3.66 -0.99
C CYS A 18 -5.29 -4.78 -1.62
N LEU A 19 -5.10 -5.92 -0.93
CA LEU A 19 -4.41 -7.08 -1.52
C LEU A 19 -5.27 -7.64 -2.66
N GLY A 20 -4.67 -7.80 -3.85
CA GLY A 20 -5.34 -8.31 -5.05
C GLY A 20 -6.27 -7.31 -5.76
N CYS A 21 -6.46 -6.11 -5.22
CA CYS A 21 -7.34 -5.10 -5.80
C CYS A 21 -6.72 -4.48 -7.07
N CYS A 22 -7.44 -4.44 -8.18
CA CYS A 22 -6.99 -3.82 -9.44
C CYS A 22 -6.85 -2.29 -9.33
N HIS A 23 -7.49 -1.67 -8.33
CA HIS A 23 -7.39 -0.24 -8.05
C HIS A 23 -6.26 0.12 -7.07
N TYR A 24 -5.48 -0.86 -6.59
CA TYR A 24 -4.31 -0.57 -5.78
C TYR A 24 -3.28 0.26 -6.58
N HIS A 25 -2.87 1.39 -6.02
CA HIS A 25 -1.97 2.36 -6.65
C HIS A 25 -0.57 2.35 -6.05
N GLY A 26 -0.46 2.48 -4.72
CA GLY A 26 0.78 2.29 -3.97
C GLY A 26 1.93 3.28 -4.20
N LYS A 27 1.74 4.40 -4.93
CA LYS A 27 2.84 5.32 -5.28
C LYS A 27 3.01 6.48 -4.29
N PHE A 28 4.26 6.89 -4.08
CA PHE A 28 4.60 8.10 -3.33
C PHE A 28 4.71 9.31 -4.26
N TYR A 29 4.20 10.45 -3.81
CA TYR A 29 4.24 11.72 -4.51
C TYR A 29 4.91 12.78 -3.63
N GLY A 30 5.61 13.72 -4.26
CA GLY A 30 6.40 14.75 -3.57
C GLY A 30 7.90 14.58 -3.84
N TYR A 31 8.64 15.69 -3.76
CA TYR A 31 10.04 15.75 -4.18
C TYR A 31 11.04 15.43 -3.06
N ASN A 32 10.68 15.70 -1.80
CA ASN A 32 11.53 15.44 -0.64
C ASN A 32 10.93 14.37 0.28
N ARG A 33 11.76 13.80 1.15
CA ARG A 33 11.36 12.67 2.02
C ARG A 33 10.37 13.08 3.10
N GLU A 34 10.41 14.33 3.57
CA GLU A 34 9.57 14.83 4.66
C GLU A 34 8.14 15.12 4.21
N GLN A 35 7.94 15.53 2.96
CA GLN A 35 6.63 15.95 2.44
C GLN A 35 6.01 14.93 1.50
N ARG A 36 6.65 13.77 1.29
CA ARG A 36 6.08 12.77 0.39
C ARG A 36 4.85 12.11 1.01
N SER A 37 3.80 12.00 0.20
CA SER A 37 2.55 11.34 0.57
C SER A 37 2.35 10.11 -0.29
N GLN A 38 1.94 8.99 0.31
CA GLN A 38 1.58 7.81 -0.45
C GLN A 38 0.10 7.86 -0.81
N LEU A 39 -0.20 7.61 -2.08
CA LEU A 39 -1.54 7.32 -2.55
C LEU A 39 -1.67 5.80 -2.70
N ILE A 40 -2.58 5.20 -1.93
CA ILE A 40 -2.70 3.76 -1.77
C ILE A 40 -3.66 3.14 -2.79
N CYS A 41 -4.84 3.73 -3.01
CA CYS A 41 -5.87 3.22 -3.91
C CYS A 41 -6.43 4.36 -4.79
N GLY A 42 -6.90 4.02 -5.99
CA GLY A 42 -7.51 4.97 -6.93
C GLY A 42 -8.81 5.61 -6.43
N PHE A 43 -9.62 4.88 -5.64
CA PHE A 43 -10.86 5.38 -5.03
C PHE A 43 -10.66 5.87 -3.60
N HIS A 44 -9.65 5.37 -2.91
CA HIS A 44 -9.34 5.72 -1.52
C HIS A 44 -7.86 6.10 -1.39
N PRO A 45 -7.52 7.40 -1.45
CA PRO A 45 -6.13 7.87 -1.39
C PRO A 45 -5.30 7.32 -0.22
N SER A 46 -5.89 7.16 0.96
CA SER A 46 -5.25 6.57 2.15
C SER A 46 -5.47 5.07 2.32
N GLY A 47 -6.08 4.41 1.33
CA GLY A 47 -6.60 3.05 1.45
C GLY A 47 -7.91 3.00 2.23
N TRP A 48 -8.57 1.83 2.20
CA TRP A 48 -9.80 1.61 2.95
C TRP A 48 -9.50 1.15 4.38
N LEU A 49 -9.95 1.95 5.36
CA LEU A 49 -9.66 1.74 6.78
C LEU A 49 -10.93 1.57 7.65
N LYS A 50 -12.12 1.70 7.06
CA LYS A 50 -13.39 1.76 7.83
C LYS A 50 -13.94 0.40 8.21
N SER A 51 -13.64 -0.64 7.43
CA SER A 51 -14.11 -2.01 7.65
C SER A 51 -13.11 -3.01 7.07
N GLU A 52 -13.37 -4.30 7.28
CA GLU A 52 -12.52 -5.40 6.80
C GLU A 52 -12.53 -5.58 5.27
N GLN A 53 -13.50 -4.99 4.56
CA GLN A 53 -13.69 -5.15 3.12
C GLN A 53 -13.89 -3.78 2.47
N CYS A 54 -13.15 -3.51 1.41
CA CYS A 54 -13.28 -2.28 0.61
C CYS A 54 -14.51 -2.40 -0.31
N PRO A 55 -15.41 -1.40 -0.34
CA PRO A 55 -16.62 -1.46 -1.17
C PRO A 55 -16.31 -1.40 -2.67
N ASP A 56 -15.18 -0.80 -3.05
CA ASP A 56 -14.69 -0.67 -4.42
C ASP A 56 -13.61 -1.72 -4.74
N TRP A 57 -13.59 -2.88 -4.06
CA TRP A 57 -12.61 -3.93 -4.37
C TRP A 57 -13.01 -4.68 -5.64
N GLU A 58 -12.08 -4.75 -6.59
CA GLU A 58 -12.21 -5.56 -7.80
C GLU A 58 -10.92 -6.36 -8.02
N GLU A 59 -11.06 -7.62 -8.44
CA GLU A 59 -9.93 -8.49 -8.77
C GLU A 59 -9.35 -8.12 -10.13
N ILE A 60 -8.03 -8.31 -10.30
CA ILE A 60 -7.42 -8.26 -11.62
C ILE A 60 -7.97 -9.44 -12.43
N SER A 61 -8.83 -9.14 -13.39
CA SER A 61 -9.32 -10.15 -14.33
C SER A 61 -8.22 -10.42 -15.37
N ASP A 62 -7.41 -11.45 -15.17
CA ASP A 62 -6.49 -11.95 -16.22
C ASP A 62 -7.35 -12.57 -17.34
N SER A 63 -7.55 -11.83 -18.43
CA SER A 63 -8.21 -12.30 -19.66
C SER A 63 -7.20 -12.85 -20.66
#